data_AF-A0A3C0XPU6-F1
#
_entry.id   AF-A0A3C0XPU6-F1
#
_cell.length_a   1.000
_cell.length_b   1.000
_cell.length_c   1.000
_cell.angle_alpha   90.00
_cell.angle_beta   90.00
_cell.angle_gamma   90.00
#
_symmetry.space_group_name_H-M   'P 1'
#
loop_
_entity.id
_entity.type
_entity.pdbx_description
1 polymer ?
#
loop_
_entity_poly.entity_id
_entity_poly.type
_entity_poly.pdbx_seq_one_letter_code
_entity_poly.pdbx_strand_id
1 'polypeptide(L)'
;MADAGRPQDSTPLAADDMIGSLATRVRELSLRVAQLQGELEAARRRIAVYEDFDAQVEDSLSTALRAATQIRERARVSAEAIAEEARSQPPAPAAEMDALRIERDALRRAIEEASSRSPSRTPAPVVATFPMSEMRTAATEALRGVFKELVDEIRATAPPAAPVHQVSAAQAVPMPQPATSPSSLVPPSIPDVPAAQRPASAPPPPAPAAPTPAPAPQPTFAPPAPAPEPTWVAPSRPTVVPQPERSALVEDVDVAPAAAAPTAQAAPASQAAPAPVAVPAPQPAPQWFPPAVEAVGEVQVVLSPISSFPRLVELERRLQGMPVVRTVYARDFRNGAATLAIGLRHPMTVDEFAAAVTKLDYPRLRIVSTSGYVLELRIDTEASSIA
;
A
#
# COMPACT_ATOMS: atom_id res chain seq x y z
N MET A 1 5.52 55.67 -85.91
CA MET A 1 4.36 54.89 -85.46
C MET A 1 4.71 54.31 -84.11
N ALA A 2 4.08 54.87 -83.08
CA ALA A 2 4.26 54.50 -81.69
C ALA A 2 3.38 53.28 -81.39
N ASP A 3 3.93 52.27 -80.72
CA ASP A 3 3.13 51.26 -80.04
C ASP A 3 3.58 51.21 -78.57
N ALA A 4 2.60 51.41 -77.69
CA ALA A 4 2.73 51.54 -76.25
C ALA A 4 2.89 50.13 -75.64
N GLY A 5 3.81 49.89 -74.71
CA GLY A 5 3.63 50.37 -73.34
C GLY A 5 2.64 49.50 -72.56
N ARG A 6 3.03 48.27 -72.21
CA ARG A 6 2.49 47.53 -71.06
C ARG A 6 3.54 46.60 -70.44
N PRO A 7 4.13 46.98 -69.29
CA PRO A 7 4.56 46.04 -68.28
C PRO A 7 3.41 45.87 -67.27
N GLN A 8 2.68 44.77 -67.35
CA GLN A 8 1.69 44.33 -66.38
C GLN A 8 2.04 42.90 -65.94
N ASP A 9 3.20 42.73 -65.31
CA ASP A 9 3.56 41.51 -64.57
C ASP A 9 3.79 41.88 -63.11
N SER A 10 2.72 42.39 -62.48
CA SER A 10 2.65 42.67 -61.06
C SER A 10 2.34 41.39 -60.27
N THR A 11 3.39 40.73 -59.78
CA THR A 11 3.51 40.09 -58.45
C THR A 11 2.22 39.59 -57.75
N PRO A 12 1.64 38.44 -58.15
CA PRO A 12 0.62 37.75 -57.35
C PRO A 12 1.20 36.80 -56.27
N LEU A 13 2.46 36.35 -56.42
CA LEU A 13 3.05 35.30 -55.58
C LEU A 13 3.28 35.70 -54.10
N ALA A 14 3.57 36.98 -53.81
CA ALA A 14 3.88 37.40 -52.45
C ALA A 14 2.66 37.42 -51.50
N ALA A 15 1.45 37.64 -52.04
CA ALA A 15 0.23 37.62 -51.24
C ALA A 15 -0.18 36.20 -50.87
N ASP A 16 -0.03 35.25 -51.81
CA ASP A 16 -0.32 33.84 -51.57
C ASP A 16 0.64 33.21 -50.54
N ASP A 17 1.91 33.60 -50.54
CA ASP A 17 2.89 33.18 -49.52
C ASP A 17 2.51 33.70 -48.12
N MET A 18 2.04 34.94 -48.01
CA MET A 18 1.56 35.49 -46.74
C MET A 18 0.33 34.75 -46.22
N ILE A 19 -0.64 34.43 -47.09
CA ILE A 19 -1.83 33.65 -46.74
C ILE A 19 -1.44 32.24 -46.29
N GLY A 20 -0.50 31.58 -46.99
CA GLY A 20 0.03 30.28 -46.60
C GLY A 20 0.74 30.27 -45.24
N SER A 21 1.56 31.30 -44.98
CA SER A 21 2.25 31.47 -43.69
C SER A 21 1.27 31.72 -42.54
N LEU A 22 0.24 32.54 -42.76
CA LEU A 22 -0.79 32.82 -41.77
C LEU A 22 -1.62 31.56 -41.47
N ALA A 23 -2.04 30.81 -42.50
CA ALA A 23 -2.77 29.57 -42.33
C ALA A 23 -1.96 28.53 -41.53
N THR A 24 -0.66 28.43 -41.78
CA THR A 24 0.25 27.55 -41.02
C THR A 24 0.31 27.98 -39.55
N ARG A 25 0.47 29.28 -39.29
CA ARG A 25 0.52 29.81 -37.91
C ARG A 25 -0.80 29.65 -37.16
N VAL A 26 -1.93 29.81 -37.84
CA VAL A 26 -3.26 29.57 -37.26
C VAL A 26 -3.43 28.09 -36.89
N ARG A 27 -2.98 27.15 -37.74
CA ARG A 27 -2.99 25.72 -37.40
C ARG A 27 -2.09 25.41 -36.20
N GLU A 28 -0.89 25.97 -36.17
CA GLU A 28 0.05 25.82 -35.05
C GLU A 28 -0.54 26.37 -33.74
N LEU A 29 -1.11 27.58 -33.78
CA LEU A 29 -1.80 28.18 -32.63
C LEU A 29 -2.98 27.35 -32.18
N SER A 30 -3.79 26.83 -33.11
CA SER A 30 -4.92 25.94 -32.79
C SER A 30 -4.45 24.66 -32.10
N LEU A 31 -3.35 24.06 -32.56
CA LEU A 31 -2.76 22.87 -31.95
C LEU A 31 -2.22 23.17 -30.55
N ARG A 32 -1.56 24.33 -30.38
CA ARG A 32 -1.05 24.77 -29.08
C ARG A 32 -2.18 25.07 -28.09
N VAL A 33 -3.29 25.64 -28.54
CA VAL A 33 -4.49 25.85 -27.70
C VAL A 33 -5.06 24.52 -27.25
N ALA A 34 -5.22 23.55 -28.15
CA ALA A 34 -5.70 22.21 -27.81
C ALA A 34 -4.76 21.51 -26.80
N GLN A 35 -3.43 21.64 -26.97
CA GLN A 35 -2.45 21.10 -26.03
C GLN A 35 -2.58 21.75 -24.64
N LEU A 36 -2.64 23.09 -24.57
CA LEU A 36 -2.77 23.81 -23.30
C LEU A 36 -4.09 23.50 -22.59
N GLN A 37 -5.17 23.29 -23.34
CA GLN A 37 -6.45 22.84 -22.79
C GLN A 37 -6.32 21.44 -22.17
N GLY A 38 -5.66 20.51 -22.86
CA GLY A 38 -5.37 19.18 -22.32
C GLY A 38 -4.49 19.20 -21.06
N GLU A 39 -3.45 20.03 -21.04
CA GLU A 39 -2.58 20.22 -19.87
C GLU A 39 -3.34 20.83 -18.68
N LEU A 40 -4.22 21.79 -18.94
CA LEU A 40 -5.06 22.44 -17.93
C LEU A 40 -6.10 21.45 -17.35
N GLU A 41 -6.72 20.61 -18.18
CA GLU A 41 -7.60 19.55 -17.70
C GLU A 41 -6.84 18.51 -16.87
N ALA A 42 -5.63 18.12 -17.30
CA ALA A 42 -4.78 17.21 -16.54
C ALA A 42 -4.31 17.81 -15.21
N ALA A 43 -4.04 19.12 -15.16
CA ALA A 43 -3.73 19.82 -13.92
C ALA A 43 -4.95 19.88 -12.98
N ARG A 44 -6.15 20.16 -13.51
CA ARG A 44 -7.40 20.15 -12.73
C ARG A 44 -7.69 18.77 -12.13
N ARG A 45 -7.50 17.69 -12.89
CA ARG A 45 -7.64 16.32 -12.37
C ARG A 45 -6.65 16.03 -11.25
N ARG A 46 -5.40 16.50 -11.37
CA ARG A 46 -4.39 16.35 -10.31
C ARG A 46 -4.79 17.10 -9.05
N ILE A 47 -5.28 18.35 -9.18
CA ILE A 47 -5.75 19.13 -8.03
C ILE A 47 -6.90 18.40 -7.32
N ALA A 48 -7.89 17.91 -8.06
CA ALA A 48 -9.01 17.16 -7.48
C ALA A 48 -8.53 15.93 -6.68
N VAL A 49 -7.54 15.19 -7.19
CA VAL A 49 -6.95 14.04 -6.46
C VAL A 49 -6.26 14.47 -5.17
N TYR A 50 -5.57 15.62 -5.16
CA TYR A 50 -4.95 16.14 -3.93
C TYR A 50 -6.00 16.60 -2.92
N GLU A 51 -7.07 17.26 -3.38
CA GLU A 51 -8.19 17.67 -2.51
C GLU A 51 -8.87 16.45 -1.87
N ASP A 52 -9.12 15.39 -2.64
CA ASP A 52 -9.68 14.13 -2.13
C ASP A 52 -8.72 13.46 -1.12
N PHE A 53 -7.42 13.51 -1.38
CA PHE A 53 -6.41 12.96 -0.47
C PHE A 53 -6.35 13.74 0.84
N ASP A 54 -6.37 15.08 0.79
CA ASP A 54 -6.36 15.93 1.98
C ASP A 54 -7.61 15.67 2.84
N ALA A 55 -8.78 15.52 2.23
CA ALA A 55 -10.00 15.13 2.94
C ALA A 55 -9.85 13.77 3.64
N GLN A 56 -9.24 12.78 2.98
CA GLN A 56 -8.96 11.47 3.59
C GLN A 56 -7.97 11.56 4.76
N VAL A 57 -6.94 12.41 4.65
CA VAL A 57 -5.98 12.64 5.73
C VAL A 57 -6.67 13.28 6.92
N GLU A 58 -7.49 14.31 6.73
CA GLU A 58 -8.26 14.96 7.79
C GLU A 58 -9.23 13.99 8.48
N ASP A 59 -9.94 13.15 7.71
CA ASP A 59 -10.84 12.14 8.26
C ASP A 59 -10.09 11.08 9.07
N SER A 60 -8.95 10.61 8.58
CA SER A 60 -8.11 9.65 9.29
C SER A 60 -7.54 10.24 10.59
N LEU A 61 -7.12 11.50 10.56
CA LEU A 61 -6.61 12.22 11.73
C LEU A 61 -7.71 12.40 12.78
N SER A 62 -8.90 12.85 12.35
CA SER A 62 -10.04 13.04 13.26
C SER A 62 -10.45 11.72 13.92
N THR A 63 -10.43 10.62 13.16
CA THR A 63 -10.71 9.27 13.65
C THR A 63 -9.65 8.79 14.64
N ALA A 64 -8.37 8.99 14.34
CA ALA A 64 -7.27 8.65 15.23
C ALA A 64 -7.31 9.43 16.55
N LEU A 65 -7.64 10.73 16.51
CA LEU A 65 -7.78 11.57 17.71
C LEU A 65 -8.97 11.14 18.59
N ARG A 66 -10.11 10.78 17.97
CA ARG A 66 -11.26 10.20 18.70
C ARG A 66 -10.88 8.88 19.36
N ALA A 67 -10.19 7.99 18.63
CA ALA A 67 -9.74 6.70 19.15
C ALA A 67 -8.74 6.88 20.30
N ALA A 68 -7.78 7.79 20.18
CA ALA A 68 -6.81 8.10 21.24
C ALA A 68 -7.50 8.62 22.50
N THR A 69 -8.51 9.49 22.35
CA THR A 69 -9.31 9.98 23.48
C THR A 69 -10.09 8.84 24.14
N GLN A 70 -10.68 7.93 23.36
CA GLN A 70 -11.37 6.76 23.88
C GLN A 70 -10.43 5.82 24.67
N ILE A 71 -9.20 5.60 24.17
CA ILE A 71 -8.19 4.80 24.88
C ILE A 71 -7.82 5.48 26.20
N ARG A 72 -7.63 6.80 26.21
CA ARG A 72 -7.35 7.56 27.43
C ARG A 72 -8.46 7.42 28.46
N GLU A 73 -9.72 7.56 28.06
CA GLU A 73 -10.85 7.39 28.98
C GLU A 73 -10.96 5.96 29.51
N ARG A 74 -10.76 4.93 28.67
CA ARG A 74 -10.70 3.54 29.13
C ARG A 74 -9.55 3.29 30.11
N ALA A 75 -8.38 3.85 29.83
CA ALA A 75 -7.22 3.75 30.72
C ALA A 75 -7.49 4.45 32.06
N ARG A 76 -8.18 5.60 32.04
CA ARG A 76 -8.58 6.32 33.25
C ARG A 76 -9.56 5.50 34.09
N VAL A 77 -10.64 5.01 33.48
CA VAL A 77 -11.65 4.21 34.19
C VAL A 77 -11.04 2.92 34.75
N SER A 78 -10.17 2.24 34.00
CA SER A 78 -9.48 1.04 34.50
C SER A 78 -8.51 1.36 35.64
N ALA A 79 -7.76 2.46 35.57
CA ALA A 79 -6.90 2.89 36.66
C ALA A 79 -7.70 3.26 37.93
N GLU A 80 -8.84 3.94 37.78
CA GLU A 80 -9.75 4.26 38.89
C GLU A 80 -10.34 2.98 39.51
N ALA A 81 -10.72 1.99 38.69
CA ALA A 81 -11.19 0.69 39.17
C ALA A 81 -10.12 -0.08 39.95
N ILE A 82 -8.88 -0.12 39.45
CA ILE A 82 -7.75 -0.76 40.15
C ILE A 82 -7.43 -0.03 41.47
N ALA A 83 -7.49 1.31 41.48
CA ALA A 83 -7.26 2.08 42.69
C ALA A 83 -8.35 1.81 43.74
N GLU A 84 -9.60 1.63 43.32
CA GLU A 84 -10.70 1.28 44.23
C GLU A 84 -10.61 -0.17 44.72
N GLU A 85 -10.21 -1.10 43.87
CA GLU A 85 -9.90 -2.48 44.27
C GLU A 85 -8.76 -2.51 45.29
N ALA A 86 -7.70 -1.74 45.08
CA ALA A 86 -6.59 -1.63 46.02
C ALA A 86 -6.96 -0.96 47.36
N ARG A 87 -7.98 -0.08 47.39
CA ARG A 87 -8.52 0.49 48.64
C ARG A 87 -9.44 -0.48 49.38
N SER A 88 -10.19 -1.29 48.64
CA SER A 88 -11.14 -2.27 49.21
C SER A 88 -10.47 -3.57 49.62
N GLN A 89 -9.34 -3.95 49.00
CA GLN A 89 -8.46 -4.97 49.53
C GLN A 89 -7.79 -4.42 50.79
N PRO A 90 -8.05 -4.99 51.98
CA PRO A 90 -7.21 -4.68 53.13
C PRO A 90 -5.77 -5.02 52.75
N PRO A 91 -4.76 -4.23 53.17
CA PRO A 91 -3.37 -4.63 53.00
C PRO A 91 -3.24 -6.04 53.55
N ALA A 92 -2.77 -6.99 52.72
CA ALA A 92 -2.53 -8.37 53.14
C ALA A 92 -1.89 -8.29 54.53
N PRO A 93 -2.50 -8.91 55.55
CA PRO A 93 -2.16 -8.61 56.93
C PRO A 93 -0.65 -8.75 57.05
N ALA A 94 0.03 -7.70 57.50
CA ALA A 94 1.50 -7.66 57.47
C ALA A 94 2.12 -8.93 58.11
N ALA A 95 1.40 -9.53 59.07
CA ALA A 95 1.69 -10.82 59.68
C ALA A 95 1.75 -12.00 58.69
N GLU A 96 0.90 -12.06 57.66
CA GLU A 96 0.87 -13.12 56.66
C GLU A 96 1.98 -12.93 55.62
N MET A 97 2.30 -11.68 55.23
CA MET A 97 3.50 -11.38 54.43
C MET A 97 4.79 -11.73 55.17
N ASP A 98 4.86 -11.46 56.47
CA ASP A 98 6.00 -11.83 57.30
C ASP A 98 6.05 -13.34 57.54
N ALA A 99 4.91 -14.01 57.73
CA ALA A 99 4.84 -15.48 57.80
C ALA A 99 5.35 -16.14 56.50
N LEU A 100 4.92 -15.64 55.34
CA LEU A 100 5.39 -16.12 54.04
C LEU A 100 6.88 -15.85 53.82
N ARG A 101 7.42 -14.74 54.32
CA ARG A 101 8.87 -14.48 54.29
C ARG A 101 9.63 -15.47 55.16
N ILE A 102 9.14 -15.72 56.38
CA ILE A 102 9.75 -16.69 57.30
C ILE A 102 9.71 -18.09 56.68
N GLU A 103 8.58 -18.49 56.10
CA GLU A 103 8.42 -19.79 55.42
C GLU A 103 9.33 -19.92 54.20
N ARG A 104 9.42 -18.88 53.37
CA ARG A 104 10.34 -18.83 52.22
C ARG A 104 11.80 -18.95 52.66
N ASP A 105 12.18 -18.24 53.71
CA ASP A 105 13.56 -18.28 54.22
C ASP A 105 13.87 -19.63 54.89
N ALA A 106 12.88 -20.25 55.54
CA ALA A 106 12.99 -21.62 56.05
C ALA A 106 13.13 -22.64 54.91
N LEU A 107 12.35 -22.53 53.84
CA LEU A 107 12.46 -23.36 52.63
C LEU A 107 13.81 -23.17 51.94
N ARG A 108 14.30 -21.94 51.83
CA ARG A 108 15.64 -21.66 51.31
C ARG A 108 16.73 -22.35 52.13
N ARG A 109 16.68 -22.23 53.47
CA ARG A 109 17.62 -22.96 54.34
C ARG A 109 17.51 -24.47 54.18
N ALA A 110 16.29 -25.02 54.05
CA ALA A 110 16.10 -26.44 53.84
C ALA A 110 16.67 -26.92 52.49
N ILE A 111 16.54 -26.13 51.42
CA ILE A 111 17.15 -26.42 50.11
C ILE A 111 18.67 -26.34 50.20
N GLU A 112 19.21 -25.34 50.88
CA GLU A 112 20.65 -25.14 51.06
C GLU A 112 21.27 -26.24 51.95
N GLU A 113 20.54 -26.68 52.98
CA GLU A 113 20.88 -27.85 53.80
C GLU A 113 20.80 -29.15 53.00
N ALA A 114 19.77 -29.35 52.18
CA ALA A 114 19.67 -30.50 51.28
C ALA A 114 20.77 -30.50 50.21
N SER A 115 21.16 -29.33 49.72
CA SER A 115 22.23 -29.15 48.74
C SER A 115 23.62 -29.34 49.36
N SER A 116 23.82 -28.97 50.62
CA SER A 116 25.10 -29.13 51.35
C SER A 116 25.26 -30.53 51.97
N ARG A 117 24.15 -31.18 52.34
CA ARG A 117 24.11 -32.59 52.77
C ARG A 117 24.07 -33.56 51.58
N SER A 118 23.97 -33.06 50.36
CA SER A 118 24.21 -33.82 49.13
C SER A 118 25.71 -34.11 49.05
N PRO A 119 26.17 -35.36 49.25
CA PRO A 119 27.57 -35.67 49.06
C PRO A 119 27.94 -35.41 47.60
N SER A 120 29.09 -34.77 47.38
CA SER A 120 29.66 -34.49 46.06
C SER A 120 29.40 -35.66 45.13
N ARG A 121 28.49 -35.45 44.18
CA ARG A 121 28.13 -36.41 43.16
C ARG A 121 29.37 -36.62 42.30
N THR A 122 30.12 -37.68 42.58
CA THR A 122 30.99 -38.32 41.60
C THR A 122 30.21 -38.51 40.30
N PRO A 123 30.76 -38.16 39.13
CA PRO A 123 30.06 -38.29 37.86
C PRO A 123 29.99 -39.76 37.48
N ALA A 124 28.99 -40.47 38.01
CA ALA A 124 28.58 -41.76 37.48
C ALA A 124 27.43 -41.53 36.47
N PRO A 125 27.55 -41.99 35.22
CA PRO A 125 26.48 -41.92 34.25
C PRO A 125 25.45 -43.00 34.60
N VAL A 126 24.55 -42.70 35.53
CA VAL A 126 23.32 -43.46 35.65
C VAL A 126 22.31 -42.79 34.74
N VAL A 127 22.13 -43.41 33.58
CA VAL A 127 20.99 -43.19 32.69
C VAL A 127 19.74 -43.46 33.50
N ALA A 128 19.24 -42.42 34.15
CA ALA A 128 17.90 -42.40 34.66
C ALA A 128 17.00 -42.22 33.45
N THR A 129 16.62 -43.35 32.84
CA THR A 129 15.52 -43.43 31.88
C THR A 129 14.23 -43.13 32.63
N PHE A 130 14.04 -41.87 33.01
CA PHE A 130 12.72 -41.35 33.36
C PHE A 130 12.04 -40.90 32.06
N PRO A 131 10.71 -40.99 31.98
CA PRO A 131 9.96 -40.97 30.72
C PRO A 131 9.80 -39.53 30.21
N MET A 132 10.91 -38.90 29.83
CA MET A 132 10.91 -37.65 29.06
C MET A 132 10.09 -37.80 27.77
N SER A 133 9.97 -39.01 27.23
CA SER A 133 9.07 -39.31 26.13
C SER A 133 7.61 -39.11 26.55
N GLU A 134 7.14 -39.67 27.67
CA GLU A 134 5.75 -39.50 28.12
C GLU A 134 5.45 -38.06 28.51
N MET A 135 6.39 -37.37 29.17
CA MET A 135 6.19 -35.96 29.52
C MET A 135 6.17 -35.06 28.28
N ARG A 136 6.98 -35.37 27.25
CA ARG A 136 6.91 -34.69 25.95
C ARG A 136 5.61 -35.02 25.22
N THR A 137 5.15 -36.28 25.25
CA THR A 137 3.88 -36.69 24.62
C THR A 137 2.71 -36.00 25.30
N ALA A 138 2.64 -35.99 26.63
CA ALA A 138 1.62 -35.31 27.41
C ALA A 138 1.63 -33.79 27.18
N ALA A 139 2.82 -33.18 27.12
CA ALA A 139 2.95 -31.76 26.78
C ALA A 139 2.48 -31.47 25.36
N THR A 140 2.80 -32.32 24.38
CA THR A 140 2.32 -32.14 22.99
C THR A 140 0.82 -32.39 22.85
N GLU A 141 0.24 -33.28 23.65
CA GLU A 141 -1.20 -33.53 23.66
C GLU A 141 -1.96 -32.34 24.29
N ALA A 142 -1.45 -31.79 25.39
CA ALA A 142 -1.98 -30.58 26.00
C ALA A 142 -1.91 -29.39 25.02
N LEU A 143 -0.77 -29.19 24.35
CA LEU A 143 -0.62 -28.14 23.34
C LEU A 143 -1.54 -28.35 22.13
N ARG A 144 -1.80 -29.60 21.73
CA ARG A 144 -2.73 -29.93 20.64
C ARG A 144 -4.18 -29.65 21.03
N GLY A 145 -4.55 -29.87 22.29
CA GLY A 145 -5.85 -29.48 22.85
C GLY A 145 -6.08 -27.97 22.80
N VAL A 146 -5.11 -27.20 23.30
CA VAL A 146 -5.16 -25.72 23.27
C VAL A 146 -5.20 -25.18 21.84
N PHE A 147 -4.44 -25.76 20.91
CA PHE A 147 -4.49 -25.35 19.51
C PHE A 147 -5.84 -25.64 18.85
N LYS A 148 -6.47 -26.77 19.20
CA LYS A 148 -7.80 -27.12 18.68
C LYS A 148 -8.86 -26.17 19.21
N GLU A 149 -8.80 -25.84 20.51
CA GLU A 149 -9.69 -24.87 21.14
C GLU A 149 -9.53 -23.47 20.52
N LEU A 150 -8.29 -23.01 20.29
CA LEU A 150 -8.01 -21.72 19.65
C LEU A 150 -8.53 -21.66 18.19
N VAL A 151 -8.41 -22.76 17.44
CA VAL A 151 -8.91 -22.84 16.05
C VAL A 151 -10.43 -22.90 16.02
N ASP A 152 -11.06 -23.63 16.94
CA ASP A 152 -12.51 -23.66 17.08
C ASP A 152 -13.06 -22.30 17.54
N GLU A 153 -12.33 -21.58 18.41
CA GLU A 153 -12.66 -20.22 18.82
C GLU A 153 -12.54 -19.21 17.67
N ILE A 154 -11.48 -19.29 16.85
CA ILE A 154 -11.35 -18.47 15.63
C ILE A 154 -12.49 -18.76 14.64
N ARG A 155 -12.89 -20.03 14.51
CA ARG A 155 -14.00 -20.43 13.64
C ARG A 155 -15.37 -20.02 14.21
N ALA A 156 -15.54 -20.01 15.53
CA ALA A 156 -16.75 -19.55 16.21
C ALA A 156 -16.88 -18.01 16.24
N THR A 157 -15.74 -17.31 16.25
CA THR A 157 -15.67 -15.83 16.24
C THR A 157 -15.72 -15.26 14.82
N ALA A 158 -15.59 -16.10 13.78
CA ALA A 158 -15.77 -15.71 12.40
C ALA A 158 -17.26 -15.51 12.07
N PRO A 159 -17.71 -14.33 11.61
CA PRO A 159 -19.09 -14.12 11.19
C PRO A 159 -19.42 -14.97 9.94
N PRO A 160 -20.68 -15.43 9.77
CA PRO A 160 -21.06 -16.27 8.64
C PRO A 160 -20.92 -15.50 7.32
N ALA A 161 -19.90 -15.83 6.54
CA ALA A 161 -19.78 -15.38 5.17
C ALA A 161 -20.86 -16.05 4.31
N ALA A 162 -21.65 -15.23 3.63
CA ALA A 162 -22.61 -15.63 2.61
C ALA A 162 -21.96 -16.51 1.51
N PRO A 163 -22.73 -17.39 0.84
CA PRO A 163 -22.18 -18.35 -0.10
C PRO A 163 -21.70 -17.63 -1.37
N VAL A 164 -20.39 -17.67 -1.62
CA VAL A 164 -19.82 -17.40 -2.95
C VAL A 164 -19.32 -18.70 -3.57
N HIS A 165 -19.57 -18.80 -4.86
CA HIS A 165 -19.69 -20.01 -5.63
C HIS A 165 -18.47 -20.94 -5.65
N GLN A 166 -18.78 -22.23 -5.66
CA GLN A 166 -17.93 -23.29 -6.21
C GLN A 166 -17.45 -22.89 -7.61
N VAL A 167 -16.13 -22.84 -7.80
CA VAL A 167 -15.53 -23.14 -9.11
C VAL A 167 -14.49 -24.23 -8.90
N SER A 168 -14.65 -25.26 -9.73
CA SER A 168 -14.05 -26.58 -9.74
C SER A 168 -12.56 -26.69 -9.47
N ALA A 169 -12.22 -27.76 -8.77
CA ALA A 169 -10.91 -28.40 -8.80
C ALA A 169 -10.61 -28.97 -10.20
N ALA A 170 -9.43 -28.65 -10.73
CA ALA A 170 -8.60 -29.54 -11.55
C ALA A 170 -7.27 -28.85 -11.91
N GLN A 171 -6.21 -29.11 -11.15
CA GLN A 171 -4.92 -29.56 -11.71
C GLN A 171 -3.91 -29.77 -10.58
N ALA A 172 -3.58 -31.03 -10.36
CA ALA A 172 -2.44 -31.49 -9.58
C ALA A 172 -1.22 -31.63 -10.52
N VAL A 173 -0.08 -31.05 -10.16
CA VAL A 173 1.28 -31.38 -10.64
C VAL A 173 2.28 -31.07 -9.49
N PRO A 174 3.32 -31.88 -9.25
CA PRO A 174 3.81 -32.19 -7.90
C PRO A 174 5.01 -31.35 -7.41
N MET A 175 5.21 -31.35 -6.10
CA MET A 175 6.39 -30.82 -5.40
C MET A 175 7.70 -31.54 -5.81
N PRO A 176 8.83 -30.82 -5.94
CA PRO A 176 10.14 -31.36 -5.67
C PRO A 176 10.49 -31.23 -4.18
N GLN A 177 10.93 -32.34 -3.59
CA GLN A 177 11.49 -32.42 -2.24
C GLN A 177 12.83 -31.66 -2.16
N PRO A 178 13.15 -30.95 -1.06
CA PRO A 178 14.52 -30.59 -0.76
C PRO A 178 15.24 -31.76 -0.05
N ALA A 179 16.38 -32.14 -0.62
CA ALA A 179 17.31 -33.10 -0.07
C ALA A 179 17.91 -32.59 1.25
N THR A 180 17.98 -33.51 2.22
CA THR A 180 18.82 -33.45 3.40
C THR A 180 20.29 -33.59 3.02
N SER A 181 21.19 -32.81 3.63
CA SER A 181 22.43 -33.32 4.23
C SER A 181 23.22 -32.28 5.04
N PRO A 182 24.08 -32.73 5.98
CA PRO A 182 24.53 -31.98 7.15
C PRO A 182 26.04 -31.68 7.18
N SER A 183 26.44 -30.75 8.06
CA SER A 183 27.80 -30.47 8.59
C SER A 183 28.01 -28.96 8.69
N SER A 184 28.83 -28.37 9.55
CA SER A 184 29.50 -28.73 10.80
C SER A 184 30.12 -27.40 11.27
N LEU A 185 30.13 -27.17 12.58
CA LEU A 185 31.24 -26.57 13.36
C LEU A 185 32.10 -25.47 12.69
N VAL A 186 32.08 -24.26 13.26
CA VAL A 186 33.21 -23.56 13.93
C VAL A 186 32.84 -22.07 14.08
N PRO A 187 32.81 -21.49 15.31
CA PRO A 187 32.75 -20.04 15.48
C PRO A 187 34.17 -19.44 15.42
N PRO A 188 34.45 -18.40 14.62
CA PRO A 188 35.67 -17.63 14.77
C PRO A 188 35.53 -16.65 15.94
N SER A 189 36.55 -16.69 16.80
CA SER A 189 36.80 -15.78 17.91
C SER A 189 36.75 -14.30 17.49
N ILE A 190 36.10 -13.48 18.32
CA ILE A 190 36.08 -12.03 18.26
C ILE A 190 37.43 -11.50 18.74
N PRO A 191 38.18 -10.69 17.98
CA PRO A 191 39.24 -9.88 18.55
C PRO A 191 38.65 -8.63 19.22
N ASP A 192 39.01 -8.47 20.49
CA ASP A 192 38.85 -7.26 21.31
C ASP A 192 39.41 -6.04 20.56
N VAL A 193 38.59 -5.01 20.35
CA VAL A 193 39.03 -3.70 19.82
C VAL A 193 38.65 -2.63 20.85
N PRO A 194 39.61 -1.81 21.32
CA PRO A 194 39.42 -0.92 22.45
C PRO A 194 38.52 0.28 22.12
N ALA A 195 37.74 0.69 23.12
CA ALA A 195 36.87 1.85 23.10
C ALA A 195 37.63 3.14 22.70
N ALA A 196 37.34 3.64 21.49
CA ALA A 196 37.74 4.98 21.08
C ALA A 196 36.83 6.01 21.77
N GLN A 197 37.47 6.87 22.56
CA GLN A 197 36.88 7.93 23.34
C GLN A 197 36.18 8.96 22.45
N ARG A 198 34.95 9.31 22.81
CA ARG A 198 34.20 10.44 22.25
C ARG A 198 34.81 11.74 22.81
N PRO A 199 35.28 12.70 21.98
CA PRO A 199 35.61 14.02 22.49
C PRO A 199 34.31 14.72 22.92
N ALA A 200 34.27 15.14 24.18
CA ALA A 200 33.23 16.01 24.71
C ALA A 200 33.34 17.39 24.07
N SER A 201 32.36 17.75 23.24
CA SER A 201 32.22 19.12 22.74
C SER A 201 31.78 20.03 23.89
N ALA A 202 32.63 20.99 24.21
CA ALA A 202 32.34 22.05 25.18
C ALA A 202 31.17 22.95 24.71
N PRO A 203 30.38 23.52 25.62
CA PRO A 203 29.34 24.48 25.28
C PRO A 203 29.94 25.81 24.79
N PRO A 204 29.32 26.49 23.81
CA PRO A 204 29.80 27.78 23.32
C PRO A 204 29.58 28.90 24.37
N PRO A 205 30.42 29.95 24.39
CA PRO A 205 30.28 31.09 25.29
C PRO A 205 29.05 31.96 24.95
N PRO A 206 28.47 32.66 25.95
CA PRO A 206 27.32 33.54 25.73
C PRO A 206 27.72 34.77 24.89
N ALA A 207 26.94 35.03 23.84
CA ALA A 207 27.09 36.23 23.01
C ALA A 207 26.67 37.51 23.77
N PRO A 208 27.31 38.65 23.51
CA PRO A 208 26.97 39.93 24.14
C PRO A 208 25.60 40.44 23.68
N ALA A 209 24.84 40.98 24.63
CA ALA A 209 23.50 41.52 24.45
C ALA A 209 23.47 42.67 23.42
N ALA A 210 22.64 42.51 22.39
CA ALA A 210 22.26 43.59 21.49
C ALA A 210 21.21 44.49 22.17
N PRO A 211 21.23 45.82 21.93
CA PRO A 211 20.28 46.75 22.52
C PRO A 211 18.87 46.57 21.95
N THR A 212 17.89 46.59 22.86
CA THR A 212 16.46 46.49 22.60
C THR A 212 15.96 47.63 21.70
N PRO A 213 15.30 47.35 20.55
CA PRO A 213 14.58 48.38 19.82
C PRO A 213 13.29 48.76 20.57
N ALA A 214 13.01 50.06 20.62
CA ALA A 214 11.82 50.65 21.23
C ALA A 214 10.52 50.11 20.57
N PRO A 215 9.42 49.98 21.34
CA PRO A 215 8.15 49.50 20.80
C PRO A 215 7.54 50.54 19.85
N ALA A 216 7.25 50.11 18.62
CA ALA A 216 6.43 50.86 17.67
C ALA A 216 4.99 51.02 18.20
N PRO A 217 4.30 52.14 17.92
CA PRO A 217 2.91 52.34 18.33
C PRO A 217 2.00 51.32 17.63
N GLN A 218 1.24 50.56 18.42
CA GLN A 218 0.23 49.65 17.92
C GLN A 218 -0.91 50.44 17.26
N PRO A 219 -1.39 50.05 16.07
CA PRO A 219 -2.62 50.62 15.53
C PRO A 219 -3.80 50.22 16.42
N THR A 220 -4.52 51.23 16.92
CA THR A 220 -5.80 51.06 17.59
C THR A 220 -6.81 50.49 16.59
N PHE A 221 -7.08 49.18 16.68
CA PHE A 221 -8.22 48.58 16.01
C PHE A 221 -9.49 48.94 16.78
N ALA A 222 -10.38 49.69 16.14
CA ALA A 222 -11.75 49.87 16.62
C ALA A 222 -12.45 48.50 16.67
N PRO A 223 -13.30 48.25 17.68
CA PRO A 223 -14.08 47.01 17.74
C PRO A 223 -15.04 46.94 16.53
N PRO A 224 -15.18 45.77 15.88
CA PRO A 224 -16.18 45.59 14.84
C PRO A 224 -17.59 45.75 15.44
N ALA A 225 -18.47 46.42 14.69
CA ALA A 225 -19.88 46.58 15.03
C ALA A 225 -20.56 45.20 15.27
N PRO A 226 -21.52 45.12 16.21
CA PRO A 226 -22.26 43.88 16.44
C PRO A 226 -23.03 43.48 15.17
N ALA A 227 -22.83 42.24 14.74
CA ALA A 227 -23.60 41.63 13.66
C ALA A 227 -25.10 41.56 14.04
N PRO A 228 -26.03 41.74 13.08
CA PRO A 228 -27.44 41.55 13.33
C PRO A 228 -27.74 40.09 13.69
N GLU A 229 -28.57 39.90 14.71
CA GLU A 229 -28.99 38.59 15.22
C GLU A 229 -29.66 37.74 14.12
N PRO A 230 -29.41 36.42 14.09
CA PRO A 230 -30.13 35.52 13.20
C PRO A 230 -31.58 35.40 13.66
N THR A 231 -32.49 36.02 12.90
CA THR A 231 -33.94 35.83 13.04
C THR A 231 -34.26 34.35 12.80
N TRP A 232 -34.65 33.63 13.84
CA TRP A 232 -35.16 32.27 13.75
C TRP A 232 -36.47 32.28 12.95
N VAL A 233 -36.43 31.78 11.71
CA VAL A 233 -37.64 31.49 10.92
C VAL A 233 -38.08 30.07 11.27
N ALA A 234 -39.30 29.94 11.80
CA ALA A 234 -39.91 28.67 12.16
C ALA A 234 -40.01 27.70 10.95
N PRO A 235 -39.87 26.38 11.16
CA PRO A 235 -40.03 25.41 10.09
C PRO A 235 -41.50 25.34 9.61
N SER A 236 -41.72 25.70 8.36
CA SER A 236 -42.99 25.47 7.66
C SER A 236 -43.27 23.97 7.54
N ARG A 237 -44.52 23.59 7.86
CA ARG A 237 -45.07 22.23 7.79
C ARG A 237 -44.77 21.53 6.44
N PRO A 238 -44.61 20.19 6.44
CA PRO A 238 -44.53 19.43 5.20
C PRO A 238 -45.89 19.43 4.48
N THR A 239 -45.90 19.93 3.24
CA THR A 239 -47.03 19.77 2.32
C THR A 239 -47.10 18.30 1.89
N VAL A 240 -48.19 17.65 2.28
CA VAL A 240 -48.61 16.34 1.77
C VAL A 240 -48.88 16.46 0.27
N VAL A 241 -48.09 15.73 -0.53
CA VAL A 241 -48.38 15.52 -1.94
C VAL A 241 -49.47 14.43 -2.04
N PRO A 242 -50.63 14.69 -2.66
CA PRO A 242 -51.63 13.65 -2.88
C PRO A 242 -51.20 12.73 -4.03
N GLN A 243 -51.25 11.44 -3.76
CA GLN A 243 -51.09 10.35 -4.71
C GLN A 243 -52.37 10.28 -5.58
N PRO A 244 -52.30 10.29 -6.93
CA PRO A 244 -53.47 10.04 -7.73
C PRO A 244 -53.78 8.54 -7.75
N GLU A 245 -55.01 8.24 -7.34
CA GLU A 245 -55.59 6.91 -7.27
C GLU A 245 -55.77 6.27 -8.66
N ARG A 246 -55.69 4.94 -8.65
CA ARG A 246 -56.17 4.07 -9.72
C ARG A 246 -57.66 4.33 -9.95
N SER A 247 -58.06 4.45 -11.21
CA SER A 247 -59.40 4.07 -11.62
C SER A 247 -59.33 3.44 -13.00
N ALA A 248 -59.79 2.19 -13.03
CA ALA A 248 -60.10 1.43 -14.23
C ALA A 248 -61.37 2.00 -14.87
N LEU A 249 -61.42 2.05 -16.19
CA LEU A 249 -62.66 1.83 -16.92
C LEU A 249 -62.36 1.15 -18.26
N VAL A 250 -63.04 0.03 -18.44
CA VAL A 250 -63.14 -0.79 -19.63
C VAL A 250 -64.06 -0.08 -20.63
N GLU A 251 -63.70 -0.03 -21.91
CA GLU A 251 -64.69 -0.25 -22.96
C GLU A 251 -64.06 -0.85 -24.22
N ASP A 252 -64.68 -1.95 -24.60
CA ASP A 252 -64.47 -2.87 -25.71
C ASP A 252 -65.05 -2.24 -27.00
N VAL A 253 -64.41 -2.39 -28.17
CA VAL A 253 -65.07 -2.62 -29.47
C VAL A 253 -64.04 -3.09 -30.51
N ASP A 254 -64.29 -4.31 -30.98
CA ASP A 254 -63.83 -5.05 -32.15
C ASP A 254 -63.58 -4.24 -33.44
N VAL A 255 -62.63 -4.71 -34.27
CA VAL A 255 -62.70 -4.85 -35.75
C VAL A 255 -61.31 -5.31 -36.26
N ALA A 256 -61.24 -6.56 -36.72
CA ALA A 256 -60.19 -7.11 -37.60
C ALA A 256 -60.49 -6.78 -39.09
N PRO A 257 -59.75 -7.23 -40.13
CA PRO A 257 -58.50 -8.00 -40.20
C PRO A 257 -57.48 -7.55 -41.31
N ALA A 258 -56.38 -8.32 -41.41
CA ALA A 258 -55.64 -8.71 -42.64
C ALA A 258 -54.66 -7.75 -43.35
N ALA A 259 -53.36 -8.10 -43.28
CA ALA A 259 -52.41 -8.27 -44.40
C ALA A 259 -51.03 -8.67 -43.82
N ALA A 260 -50.64 -9.96 -43.86
CA ALA A 260 -49.86 -10.61 -44.93
C ALA A 260 -48.31 -10.46 -44.80
N ALA A 261 -47.72 -11.40 -44.03
CA ALA A 261 -46.63 -12.33 -44.40
C ALA A 261 -45.24 -11.80 -44.89
N PRO A 262 -44.20 -12.67 -45.02
CA PRO A 262 -43.53 -13.39 -43.93
C PRO A 262 -41.99 -13.44 -44.06
N THR A 263 -41.32 -13.78 -42.97
CA THR A 263 -39.92 -14.22 -42.91
C THR A 263 -39.78 -15.60 -43.55
N ALA A 264 -38.94 -15.73 -44.57
CA ALA A 264 -38.73 -17.00 -45.28
C ALA A 264 -37.90 -17.99 -44.44
N GLN A 265 -38.55 -19.13 -44.17
CA GLN A 265 -37.93 -20.41 -43.81
C GLN A 265 -37.03 -20.91 -44.94
N ALA A 266 -35.81 -21.35 -44.60
CA ALA A 266 -35.00 -22.22 -45.44
C ALA A 266 -35.16 -23.67 -44.96
N ALA A 267 -35.61 -24.54 -45.85
CA ALA A 267 -35.68 -25.99 -45.70
C ALA A 267 -34.91 -26.65 -46.87
N PRO A 268 -34.59 -27.95 -46.80
CA PRO A 268 -33.29 -28.50 -47.16
C PRO A 268 -33.24 -29.12 -48.57
N ALA A 269 -32.04 -29.26 -49.16
CA ALA A 269 -31.80 -30.24 -50.20
C ALA A 269 -30.32 -30.63 -50.36
N SER A 270 -30.12 -31.95 -50.37
CA SER A 270 -29.14 -32.74 -51.13
C SER A 270 -27.71 -32.93 -50.59
N GLN A 271 -27.51 -34.15 -50.08
CA GLN A 271 -26.24 -34.88 -50.02
C GLN A 271 -25.58 -35.01 -51.42
N ALA A 272 -24.26 -34.81 -51.44
CA ALA A 272 -23.35 -35.43 -52.40
C ALA A 272 -22.11 -35.95 -51.64
N ALA A 273 -21.60 -37.10 -52.08
CA ALA A 273 -20.62 -37.98 -51.43
C ALA A 273 -19.18 -37.40 -51.39
N PRO A 274 -18.23 -38.03 -50.64
CA PRO A 274 -17.00 -37.39 -50.17
C PRO A 274 -15.85 -37.50 -51.17
N ALA A 275 -15.03 -36.44 -51.26
CA ALA A 275 -13.71 -36.48 -51.88
C ALA A 275 -12.62 -36.59 -50.79
N PRO A 276 -11.50 -37.30 -51.05
CA PRO A 276 -10.55 -37.73 -50.03
C PRO A 276 -9.73 -36.58 -49.43
N VAL A 277 -9.48 -36.70 -48.12
CA VAL A 277 -8.68 -35.79 -47.30
C VAL A 277 -7.25 -35.72 -47.84
N ALA A 278 -6.84 -34.55 -48.34
CA ALA A 278 -5.43 -34.25 -48.53
C ALA A 278 -4.82 -33.98 -47.14
N VAL A 279 -3.97 -34.91 -46.68
CA VAL A 279 -3.17 -34.76 -45.47
C VAL A 279 -2.18 -33.61 -45.68
N PRO A 280 -2.24 -32.51 -44.91
CA PRO A 280 -1.19 -31.50 -44.93
C PRO A 280 0.09 -32.10 -44.33
N ALA A 281 1.23 -31.80 -44.97
CA ALA A 281 2.55 -32.21 -44.53
C ALA A 281 2.81 -31.89 -43.03
N PRO A 282 3.67 -32.67 -42.34
CA PRO A 282 3.98 -32.44 -40.94
C PRO A 282 4.53 -31.03 -40.74
N GLN A 283 3.80 -30.21 -39.98
CA GLN A 283 4.28 -28.92 -39.51
C GLN A 283 5.54 -29.14 -38.66
N PRO A 284 6.62 -28.37 -38.88
CA PRO A 284 7.79 -28.42 -38.01
C PRO A 284 7.37 -28.03 -36.58
N ALA A 285 7.85 -28.79 -35.60
CA ALA A 285 7.58 -28.56 -34.19
C ALA A 285 7.83 -27.10 -33.80
N PRO A 286 7.00 -26.51 -32.91
CA PRO A 286 7.21 -25.14 -32.44
C PRO A 286 8.60 -25.04 -31.80
N GLN A 287 9.50 -24.35 -32.50
CA GLN A 287 10.77 -23.94 -31.93
C GLN A 287 10.42 -22.91 -30.85
N TRP A 288 10.64 -23.30 -29.58
CA TRP A 288 10.51 -22.39 -28.46
C TRP A 288 11.59 -21.31 -28.58
N PHE A 289 11.23 -20.16 -29.13
CA PHE A 289 12.02 -18.95 -28.99
C PHE A 289 11.79 -18.42 -27.57
N PRO A 290 12.83 -18.19 -26.75
CA PRO A 290 12.65 -17.39 -25.54
C PRO A 290 12.05 -16.04 -25.97
N PRO A 291 11.04 -15.50 -25.26
CA PRO A 291 10.47 -14.21 -25.62
C PRO A 291 11.60 -13.18 -25.66
N ALA A 292 11.70 -12.45 -26.77
CA ALA A 292 12.61 -11.33 -26.88
C ALA A 292 12.35 -10.42 -25.67
N VAL A 293 13.40 -10.12 -24.90
CA VAL A 293 13.28 -9.22 -23.75
C VAL A 293 13.01 -7.84 -24.34
N GLU A 294 11.72 -7.48 -24.44
CA GLU A 294 11.30 -6.24 -25.09
C GLU A 294 11.86 -5.04 -24.31
N ALA A 295 12.51 -4.13 -25.03
CA ALA A 295 13.00 -2.89 -24.47
C ALA A 295 11.78 -1.99 -24.18
N VAL A 296 11.54 -1.67 -22.92
CA VAL A 296 10.36 -0.92 -22.49
C VAL A 296 10.76 0.53 -22.23
N GLY A 297 9.91 1.48 -22.63
CA GLY A 297 10.10 2.90 -22.33
C GLY A 297 9.59 3.34 -20.96
N GLU A 298 8.74 2.52 -20.33
CA GLU A 298 8.15 2.78 -19.01
C GLU A 298 8.18 1.51 -18.15
N VAL A 299 8.64 1.63 -16.92
CA VAL A 299 8.76 0.52 -15.95
C VAL A 299 7.96 0.88 -14.70
N GLN A 300 7.17 -0.07 -14.21
CA GLN A 300 6.46 0.07 -12.94
C GLN A 300 7.31 -0.50 -11.82
N VAL A 301 7.58 0.28 -10.78
CA VAL A 301 8.42 -0.12 -9.66
C VAL A 301 7.60 -0.17 -8.39
N VAL A 302 7.54 -1.33 -7.75
CA VAL A 302 6.89 -1.52 -6.45
C VAL A 302 7.96 -1.52 -5.36
N LEU A 303 7.92 -0.54 -4.46
CA LEU A 303 8.83 -0.38 -3.35
C LEU A 303 8.15 -0.80 -2.04
N SER A 304 8.75 -1.73 -1.28
CA SER A 304 8.26 -2.12 0.05
C SER A 304 9.39 -2.65 0.94
N PRO A 305 9.45 -2.37 2.25
CA PRO A 305 8.62 -1.45 3.00
C PRO A 305 9.16 -0.01 2.94
N ILE A 306 8.26 0.97 2.89
CA ILE A 306 8.56 2.39 2.99
C ILE A 306 8.02 2.90 4.32
N SER A 307 8.92 3.38 5.17
CA SER A 307 8.63 3.79 6.55
C SER A 307 7.85 5.11 6.65
N SER A 308 7.93 5.98 5.66
CA SER A 308 7.26 7.28 5.67
C SER A 308 7.15 7.90 4.27
N PHE A 309 6.19 8.80 4.07
CA PHE A 309 6.03 9.52 2.81
C PHE A 309 7.23 10.42 2.45
N PRO A 310 7.86 11.17 3.38
CA PRO A 310 9.10 11.91 3.08
C PRO A 310 10.20 11.00 2.52
N ARG A 311 10.26 9.75 2.99
CA ARG A 311 11.21 8.76 2.48
C ARG A 311 10.91 8.36 1.04
N LEU A 312 9.63 8.23 0.68
CA LEU A 312 9.21 8.01 -0.71
C LEU A 312 9.63 9.16 -1.62
N VAL A 313 9.46 10.41 -1.18
CA VAL A 313 9.86 11.59 -1.96
C VAL A 313 11.39 11.66 -2.14
N GLU A 314 12.17 11.29 -1.12
CA GLU A 314 13.62 11.17 -1.25
C GLU A 314 14.03 10.10 -2.27
N LEU A 315 13.35 8.94 -2.25
CA LEU A 315 13.55 7.85 -3.20
C LEU A 315 13.23 8.30 -4.63
N GLU A 316 12.10 8.96 -4.83
CA GLU A 316 11.68 9.52 -6.10
C GLU A 316 12.72 10.51 -6.64
N ARG A 317 13.17 11.48 -5.83
CA ARG A 317 14.18 12.46 -6.23
C ARG A 317 15.50 11.80 -6.63
N ARG A 318 15.90 10.72 -5.94
CA ARG A 318 17.12 9.97 -6.26
C ARG A 318 16.99 9.18 -7.55
N LEU A 319 15.87 8.48 -7.73
CA LEU A 319 15.58 7.76 -8.98
C LEU A 319 15.51 8.73 -10.17
N GLN A 320 14.90 9.90 -9.98
CA GLN A 320 14.85 10.95 -11.00
C GLN A 320 16.23 11.54 -11.32
N GLY A 321 17.15 11.54 -10.35
CA GLY A 321 18.55 11.95 -10.55
C GLY A 321 19.37 10.97 -11.38
N MET A 322 18.86 9.76 -11.67
CA MET A 322 19.58 8.79 -12.50
C MET A 322 19.60 9.25 -13.97
N PRO A 323 20.75 9.15 -14.66
CA PRO A 323 20.88 9.56 -16.05
C PRO A 323 20.04 8.72 -17.01
N VAL A 324 19.59 7.55 -16.56
CA VAL A 324 18.73 6.63 -17.32
C VAL A 324 17.25 7.03 -17.26
N VAL A 325 16.85 7.77 -16.23
CA VAL A 325 15.45 8.07 -15.92
C VAL A 325 15.05 9.42 -16.51
N ARG A 326 13.89 9.46 -17.17
CA ARG A 326 13.28 10.67 -17.75
C ARG A 326 12.29 11.30 -16.78
N THR A 327 11.38 10.49 -16.27
CA THR A 327 10.29 10.90 -15.38
C THR A 327 10.07 9.83 -14.32
N VAL A 328 9.78 10.25 -13.10
CA VAL A 328 9.30 9.37 -12.03
C VAL A 328 8.02 10.01 -11.50
N TYR A 329 7.02 9.18 -11.21
CA TYR A 329 5.83 9.63 -10.51
C TYR A 329 5.29 8.50 -9.62
N ALA A 330 4.95 8.83 -8.38
CA ALA A 330 4.26 7.91 -7.48
C ALA A 330 2.81 7.74 -7.95
N ARG A 331 2.40 6.49 -8.24
CA ARG A 331 1.03 6.14 -8.62
C ARG A 331 0.15 5.83 -7.42
N ASP A 332 0.69 5.11 -6.45
CA ASP A 332 -0.04 4.70 -5.26
C ASP A 332 0.91 4.52 -4.08
N PHE A 333 0.41 4.78 -2.86
CA PHE A 333 1.13 4.55 -1.61
C PHE A 333 0.15 4.08 -0.53
N ARG A 334 0.18 2.77 -0.24
CA ARG A 334 -0.74 2.14 0.72
C ARG A 334 0.02 1.09 1.53
N ASN A 335 -0.28 1.01 2.83
CA ASN A 335 0.27 -0.01 3.74
C ASN A 335 1.81 -0.09 3.75
N GLY A 336 2.51 1.03 3.53
CA GLY A 336 3.98 1.05 3.45
C GLY A 336 4.55 0.44 2.16
N ALA A 337 3.74 0.20 1.14
CA ALA A 337 4.20 -0.10 -0.21
C ALA A 337 3.88 1.06 -1.15
N ALA A 338 4.84 1.48 -1.98
CA ALA A 338 4.62 2.47 -3.02
C ALA A 338 4.76 1.85 -4.39
N THR A 339 3.91 2.26 -5.32
CA THR A 339 4.03 1.95 -6.73
C THR A 339 4.46 3.22 -7.45
N LEU A 340 5.63 3.20 -8.08
CA LEU A 340 6.11 4.27 -8.94
C LEU A 340 6.03 3.84 -10.39
N ALA A 341 5.81 4.80 -11.27
CA ALA A 341 5.97 4.61 -12.69
C ALA A 341 7.15 5.46 -13.17
N ILE A 342 8.05 4.80 -13.89
CA ILE A 342 9.35 5.34 -14.28
C ILE A 342 9.41 5.34 -15.80
N GLY A 343 9.42 6.55 -16.38
CA GLY A 343 9.72 6.74 -17.79
C GLY A 343 11.22 6.76 -18.00
N LEU A 344 11.71 5.92 -18.90
CA LEU A 344 13.13 5.79 -19.23
C LEU A 344 13.51 6.73 -20.38
N ARG A 345 14.74 7.23 -20.40
CA ARG A 345 15.25 8.08 -21.49
C ARG A 345 15.54 7.30 -22.76
N HIS A 346 16.04 6.08 -22.59
CA HIS A 346 16.29 5.13 -23.65
C HIS A 346 15.54 3.85 -23.30
N PRO A 347 14.78 3.26 -24.24
CA PRO A 347 14.10 2.00 -24.00
C PRO A 347 15.16 0.93 -23.69
N MET A 348 15.01 0.25 -22.56
CA MET A 348 15.91 -0.81 -22.10
C MET A 348 15.11 -1.93 -21.44
N THR A 349 15.77 -3.05 -21.18
CA THR A 349 15.12 -4.19 -20.51
C THR A 349 14.93 -3.90 -19.02
N VAL A 350 13.94 -4.54 -18.40
CA VAL A 350 13.69 -4.37 -16.95
C VAL A 350 14.88 -4.87 -16.13
N ASP A 351 15.55 -5.94 -16.56
CA ASP A 351 16.74 -6.46 -15.89
C ASP A 351 17.92 -5.48 -15.98
N GLU A 352 18.10 -4.82 -17.12
CA GLU A 352 19.11 -3.78 -17.30
C GLU A 352 18.83 -2.56 -16.40
N PHE A 353 17.57 -2.14 -16.34
CA PHE A 353 17.15 -1.08 -15.41
C PHE A 353 17.37 -1.50 -13.95
N ALA A 354 17.03 -2.74 -13.58
CA ALA A 354 17.22 -3.28 -12.24
C ALA A 354 18.73 -3.31 -11.85
N ALA A 355 19.60 -3.65 -12.80
CA ALA A 355 21.05 -3.57 -12.62
C ALA A 355 21.55 -2.12 -12.44
N ALA A 356 20.91 -1.13 -13.07
CA ALA A 356 21.21 0.28 -12.84
C ALA A 356 20.74 0.76 -11.46
N VAL A 357 19.58 0.29 -11.00
CA VAL A 357 19.02 0.64 -9.69
C VAL A 357 19.82 0.04 -8.53
N THR A 358 20.33 -1.18 -8.68
CA THR A 358 21.18 -1.83 -7.66
C THR A 358 22.56 -1.18 -7.51
N LYS A 359 23.01 -0.39 -8.49
CA LYS A 359 24.23 0.43 -8.40
C LYS A 359 24.06 1.71 -7.57
N LEU A 360 22.86 2.02 -7.10
CA LEU A 360 22.66 3.16 -6.20
C LEU A 360 23.28 2.84 -4.83
N ASP A 361 24.32 3.59 -4.45
CA ASP A 361 25.01 3.44 -3.16
C ASP A 361 24.07 3.69 -1.96
N TYR A 362 23.06 4.54 -2.15
CA TYR A 362 22.02 4.78 -1.16
C TYR A 362 20.74 5.27 -1.83
N PRO A 363 19.56 4.76 -1.44
CA PRO A 363 19.34 3.63 -0.53
C PRO A 363 19.72 2.29 -1.17
N ARG A 364 20.13 1.32 -0.35
CA ARG A 364 20.39 -0.05 -0.81
C ARG A 364 19.06 -0.70 -1.19
N LEU A 365 18.88 -0.95 -2.48
CA LEU A 365 17.69 -1.56 -3.03
C LEU A 365 18.02 -2.98 -3.45
N ARG A 366 17.27 -3.94 -2.91
CA ARG A 366 17.36 -5.34 -3.29
C ARG A 366 16.21 -5.70 -4.22
N ILE A 367 16.52 -6.35 -5.33
CA ILE A 367 15.49 -6.84 -6.26
C ILE A 367 14.81 -8.07 -5.64
N VAL A 368 13.49 -8.04 -5.57
CA VAL A 368 12.65 -9.16 -5.08
C VAL A 368 12.15 -9.98 -6.25
N SER A 369 11.67 -9.31 -7.30
CA SER A 369 11.09 -9.94 -8.48
C SER A 369 11.17 -9.01 -9.69
N THR A 370 11.39 -9.58 -10.88
CA THR A 370 11.22 -8.92 -12.18
C THR A 370 10.15 -9.69 -12.94
N SER A 371 9.01 -9.05 -13.22
CA SER A 371 7.90 -9.68 -13.94
C SER A 371 7.34 -8.74 -15.02
N GLY A 372 7.61 -9.07 -16.28
CA GLY A 372 7.19 -8.23 -17.41
C GLY A 372 7.78 -6.82 -17.31
N TYR A 373 6.91 -5.82 -17.15
CA TYR A 373 7.27 -4.41 -16.95
C TYR A 373 7.24 -3.97 -15.48
N VAL A 374 7.04 -4.89 -14.54
CA VAL A 374 6.96 -4.64 -13.10
C VAL A 374 8.27 -5.08 -12.43
N LEU A 375 8.85 -4.19 -11.64
CA LEU A 375 10.05 -4.41 -10.86
C LEU A 375 9.72 -4.24 -9.37
N GLU A 376 9.83 -5.32 -8.59
CA GLU A 376 9.63 -5.27 -7.15
C GLU A 376 10.97 -5.08 -6.44
N LEU A 377 11.08 -4.02 -5.64
CA LEU A 377 12.28 -3.67 -4.91
C LEU A 377 12.00 -3.59 -3.40
N ARG A 378 12.96 -4.11 -2.64
CA ARG A 378 13.02 -4.01 -1.19
C ARG A 378 14.09 -3.02 -0.75
N ILE A 379 13.74 -2.19 0.22
CA ILE A 379 14.68 -1.23 0.81
C ILE A 379 15.41 -1.94 1.95
N ASP A 380 16.70 -2.18 1.79
CA ASP A 380 17.56 -2.65 2.87
C ASP A 380 17.83 -1.45 3.78
N THR A 381 16.99 -1.30 4.81
CA THR A 381 17.25 -0.37 5.90
C THR A 381 18.13 -1.07 6.94
N GLU A 382 19.11 -0.36 7.49
CA GLU A 382 20.03 -0.83 8.55
C GLU A 382 19.29 -1.26 9.85
N ALA A 383 17.95 -1.17 9.89
CA ALA A 383 17.10 -1.51 11.01
C ALA A 383 16.69 -3.01 11.11
N SER A 384 17.04 -3.86 10.12
CA SER A 384 16.75 -5.31 10.19
C SER A 384 17.82 -6.14 10.93
N SER A 385 18.82 -5.50 11.55
CA SER A 385 19.85 -6.17 12.38
C SER A 385 19.43 -6.39 13.84
N ILE A 386 18.16 -6.21 14.19
CA ILE A 386 17.64 -6.53 15.54
C ILE A 386 16.39 -7.40 15.37
N ALA A 387 16.61 -8.70 15.19
CA ALA A 387 15.68 -9.76 15.55
C ALA A 387 16.48 -11.02 15.88
#